data_AF-A0A2T0L727-F1
#
_entry.id   AF-A0A2T0L727-F1
#
_cell.length_a   1.000
_cell.length_b   1.000
_cell.length_c   1.000
_cell.angle_alpha   90.00
_cell.angle_beta   90.00
_cell.angle_gamma   90.00
#
_symmetry.space_group_name_H-M   'P 1'
#
loop_
_entity.id
_entity.type
_entity.pdbx_description
1 polymer ?
#
loop_
_entity_poly.entity_id
_entity_poly.type
_entity_poly.pdbx_seq_one_letter_code
_entity_poly.pdbx_strand_id
1 'polypeptide(L)'
;MNDIDHRVIGNKLDLFHQQEEGAGMVFWHPRGWELYRVLEDYVRARMRRAGFREIRTPQLLARSLWEKSGHWEKFGAAMYSLADAEEGRALCLKPMSCPCHVQVFNQRVRSYRELPVIEVEVGHFCALLRAMEP
;
A
#
# COMPACT_ATOMS: atom_id res chain seq x y z
N MET A 1 -5.59 20.01 -27.55
CA MET A 1 -5.06 19.48 -26.28
C MET A 1 -6.23 18.92 -25.51
N ASN A 2 -6.10 17.71 -24.94
CA ASN A 2 -7.20 17.10 -24.20
C ASN A 2 -7.27 17.77 -22.81
N ASP A 3 -8.09 18.80 -22.66
CA ASP A 3 -8.17 19.60 -21.42
C ASP A 3 -8.66 18.81 -20.18
N ILE A 4 -9.08 17.55 -20.38
CA ILE A 4 -9.47 16.59 -19.35
C ILE A 4 -8.33 15.65 -18.89
N ASP A 5 -7.13 15.73 -19.48
CA ASP A 5 -5.99 14.91 -19.03
C ASP A 5 -5.54 15.32 -17.62
N HIS A 6 -5.54 14.36 -16.70
CA HIS A 6 -5.17 14.58 -15.29
C HIS A 6 -3.76 15.15 -15.11
N ARG A 7 -2.83 14.90 -16.04
CA ARG A 7 -1.47 15.45 -15.99
C ARG A 7 -1.46 16.95 -16.32
N VAL A 8 -2.29 17.33 -17.30
CA VAL A 8 -2.46 18.74 -17.68
C VAL A 8 -3.17 19.50 -16.57
N ILE A 9 -4.24 18.92 -16.00
CA ILE A 9 -4.97 19.52 -14.86
C ILE A 9 -4.09 19.59 -13.62
N GLY A 10 -3.36 18.51 -13.30
CA GLY A 10 -2.48 18.42 -12.14
C GLY A 10 -1.41 19.50 -12.14
N ASN A 11 -0.82 19.79 -13.31
CA ASN A 11 0.11 20.89 -13.48
C ASN A 11 -0.59 22.26 -13.38
N LYS A 12 -1.68 22.48 -14.15
CA LYS A 12 -2.44 23.76 -14.14
C LYS A 12 -2.92 24.17 -12.74
N LEU A 13 -3.26 23.19 -11.89
CA LEU A 13 -3.80 23.40 -10.55
C LEU A 13 -2.77 23.23 -9.42
N ASP A 14 -1.51 22.97 -9.75
CA ASP A 14 -0.43 22.77 -8.77
C ASP A 14 -0.75 21.66 -7.75
N LEU A 15 -1.18 20.49 -8.24
CA LEU A 15 -1.62 19.38 -7.39
C LEU A 15 -0.50 18.39 -7.08
N PHE A 16 0.32 18.06 -8.07
CA PHE A 16 1.40 17.08 -7.94
C PHE A 16 2.39 17.18 -9.10
N HIS A 17 3.55 16.56 -8.94
CA HIS A 17 4.47 16.28 -10.03
C HIS A 17 5.11 14.89 -9.91
N GLN A 18 5.85 14.50 -10.95
CA GLN A 18 6.73 13.34 -10.97
C GLN A 18 8.12 13.80 -11.41
N GLN A 19 9.15 13.21 -10.84
CA GLN A 19 10.55 13.47 -11.18
C GLN A 19 11.35 12.15 -11.13
N GLU A 20 12.55 12.16 -11.70
CA GLU A 20 13.35 10.96 -11.94
C GLU A 20 13.72 10.21 -10.65
N GLU A 21 14.01 10.94 -9.58
CA GLU A 21 14.36 10.37 -8.27
C GLU A 21 13.21 9.56 -7.64
N GLY A 22 11.96 9.83 -8.07
CA GLY A 22 10.76 9.12 -7.64
C GLY A 22 10.04 8.46 -8.80
N ALA A 23 10.77 7.75 -9.67
CA ALA A 23 10.18 7.06 -10.81
C ALA A 23 8.99 6.16 -10.40
N GLY A 24 7.81 6.41 -10.99
CA GLY A 24 6.57 5.71 -10.67
C GLY A 24 5.87 6.16 -9.38
N MET A 25 6.44 7.13 -8.67
CA MET A 25 5.87 7.74 -7.46
C MET A 25 5.42 9.18 -7.74
N VAL A 26 4.53 9.70 -6.89
CA VAL A 26 3.94 11.03 -7.04
C VAL A 26 4.38 11.91 -5.88
N PHE A 27 4.89 13.10 -6.21
CA PHE A 27 5.17 14.16 -5.25
C PHE A 27 3.92 15.02 -5.12
N TRP A 28 3.20 14.87 -4.01
CA TRP A 28 1.98 15.62 -3.74
C TRP A 28 2.28 17.02 -3.23
N HIS A 29 1.70 18.03 -3.87
CA HIS A 29 1.77 19.42 -3.41
C HIS A 29 0.70 19.69 -2.35
N PRO A 30 0.76 20.79 -1.58
CA PRO A 30 -0.23 21.06 -0.53
C PRO A 30 -1.69 20.96 -1.00
N ARG A 31 -2.02 21.50 -2.18
CA ARG A 31 -3.37 21.47 -2.75
C ARG A 31 -3.80 20.06 -3.16
N GLY A 32 -2.91 19.30 -3.79
CA GLY A 32 -3.21 17.91 -4.16
C GLY A 32 -3.31 16.99 -2.96
N TRP A 33 -2.47 17.22 -1.94
CA TRP A 33 -2.52 16.47 -0.69
C TRP A 33 -3.80 16.75 0.10
N GLU A 34 -4.25 18.00 0.16
CA GLU A 34 -5.54 18.36 0.76
C GLU A 34 -6.69 17.62 0.06
N LEU A 35 -6.71 17.62 -1.28
CA LEU A 35 -7.70 16.87 -2.06
C LEU A 35 -7.67 15.37 -1.75
N TYR A 36 -6.47 14.77 -1.71
CA TYR A 36 -6.30 13.36 -1.36
C TYR A 36 -6.84 13.06 0.04
N ARG A 37 -6.53 13.92 1.02
CA ARG A 37 -6.98 13.81 2.41
C ARG A 37 -8.50 13.89 2.55
N VAL A 38 -9.16 14.79 1.81
CA VAL A 38 -10.63 14.88 1.80
C VAL A 38 -11.27 13.57 1.33
N LEU A 39 -10.74 12.97 0.26
CA LEU A 39 -11.23 11.69 -0.24
C LEU A 39 -10.96 10.55 0.76
N GLU A 40 -9.76 10.53 1.33
CA GLU A 40 -9.36 9.54 2.32
C GLU A 40 -10.26 9.61 3.57
N ASP A 41 -10.49 10.80 4.12
CA ASP A 41 -11.31 11.02 5.30
C ASP A 41 -12.79 10.65 5.05
N TYR A 42 -13.29 10.90 3.84
CA TYR A 42 -14.62 10.43 3.41
C TYR A 42 -14.71 8.90 3.43
N VAL A 43 -13.74 8.19 2.84
CA VAL A 43 -13.71 6.73 2.82
C VAL A 43 -13.57 6.16 4.23
N ARG A 44 -12.67 6.70 5.06
CA ARG A 44 -12.53 6.31 6.47
C ARG A 44 -13.82 6.50 7.26
N ALA A 45 -14.53 7.61 7.05
CA ALA A 45 -15.83 7.84 7.70
C ALA A 45 -16.87 6.78 7.30
N ARG A 46 -16.92 6.39 6.02
CA ARG A 46 -17.82 5.33 5.52
C ARG A 46 -17.45 3.97 6.10
N MET A 47 -16.16 3.63 6.12
CA MET A 47 -15.64 2.37 6.70
C MET A 47 -15.97 2.25 8.18
N ARG A 48 -15.74 3.31 8.97
CA ARG A 48 -16.11 3.34 10.40
C ARG A 48 -17.60 3.12 10.63
N ARG A 49 -18.45 3.78 9.84
CA ARG A 49 -19.92 3.58 9.91
C ARG A 49 -20.36 2.17 9.54
N ALA A 50 -19.60 1.50 8.67
CA ALA A 50 -19.83 0.11 8.28
C ALA A 50 -19.19 -0.92 9.25
N GLY A 51 -18.62 -0.47 10.36
CA GLY A 51 -18.06 -1.36 11.40
C GLY A 51 -16.64 -1.87 11.13
N PHE A 52 -15.94 -1.32 10.14
CA PHE A 52 -14.54 -1.65 9.89
C PHE A 52 -13.65 -1.05 10.98
N ARG A 53 -12.63 -1.83 11.39
CA ARG A 53 -11.60 -1.38 12.32
C ARG A 53 -10.33 -1.04 11.56
N GLU A 54 -9.97 0.23 11.56
CA GLU A 54 -8.75 0.67 10.91
C GLU A 54 -7.52 0.20 11.69
N ILE A 55 -6.56 -0.41 10.99
CA ILE A 55 -5.27 -0.86 11.49
C ILE A 55 -4.16 -0.35 10.57
N ARG A 56 -2.92 -0.38 11.08
CA ARG A 56 -1.71 0.00 10.34
C ARG A 56 -0.68 -1.09 10.51
N THR A 57 -0.11 -1.56 9.40
CA THR A 57 0.89 -2.62 9.42
C THR A 57 2.23 -2.15 8.84
N PRO A 58 3.35 -2.79 9.19
CA PRO A 58 4.67 -2.40 8.70
C PRO A 58 4.77 -2.41 7.16
N GLN A 59 5.70 -1.62 6.63
CA GLN A 59 5.97 -1.53 5.18
C GLN A 59 7.04 -2.52 4.71
N LEU A 60 8.08 -2.69 5.53
CA LEU A 60 9.17 -3.65 5.31
C LEU A 60 8.91 -4.89 6.16
N LEU A 61 8.82 -6.05 5.51
CA LEU A 61 8.58 -7.34 6.18
C LEU A 61 9.56 -8.39 5.68
N ALA A 62 9.88 -9.36 6.53
CA ALA A 62 10.78 -10.46 6.18
C ALA A 62 10.26 -11.25 4.98
N ARG A 63 11.16 -11.60 4.05
CA ARG A 63 10.89 -12.44 2.88
C ARG A 63 10.10 -13.70 3.24
N SER A 64 10.43 -14.33 4.38
CA SER A 64 9.76 -15.54 4.86
C SER A 64 8.25 -15.41 5.02
N LEU A 65 7.71 -14.20 5.29
CA LEU A 65 6.26 -13.98 5.36
C LEU A 65 5.61 -14.14 3.98
N TRP A 66 6.28 -13.63 2.94
CA TRP A 66 5.81 -13.69 1.56
C TRP A 66 5.90 -15.11 1.00
N GLU A 67 6.92 -15.87 1.40
CA GLU A 67 7.06 -17.30 1.08
C GLU A 67 5.95 -18.12 1.75
N LYS A 68 5.75 -17.96 3.06
CA LYS A 68 4.70 -18.68 3.82
C LYS A 68 3.29 -18.37 3.32
N SER A 69 3.07 -17.16 2.81
CA SER A 69 1.76 -16.77 2.25
C SER A 69 1.60 -17.14 0.77
N GLY A 70 2.62 -17.72 0.12
CA GLY A 70 2.60 -18.08 -1.31
C GLY A 70 2.69 -16.89 -2.27
N HIS A 71 2.87 -15.67 -1.76
CA HIS A 71 2.97 -14.47 -2.58
C HIS A 71 4.35 -14.34 -3.22
N TRP A 72 5.40 -14.89 -2.60
CA TRP A 72 6.75 -14.81 -3.13
C TRP A 72 6.88 -15.46 -4.51
N GLU A 73 6.28 -16.64 -4.69
CA GLU A 73 6.31 -17.35 -5.98
C GLU A 73 5.62 -16.59 -7.11
N LYS A 74 4.58 -15.80 -6.79
CA LYS A 74 3.75 -15.09 -7.77
C LYS A 74 4.22 -13.67 -8.04
N PHE A 75 4.60 -12.96 -6.98
CA PHE A 75 4.86 -11.53 -6.99
C PHE A 75 6.30 -11.17 -6.64
N GLY A 76 7.13 -12.12 -6.18
CA GLY A 76 8.50 -11.85 -5.73
C GLY A 76 9.35 -11.14 -6.79
N ALA A 77 9.17 -11.49 -8.07
CA ALA A 77 9.86 -10.84 -9.19
C ALA A 77 9.43 -9.38 -9.45
N ALA A 78 8.27 -8.97 -8.91
CA ALA A 78 7.72 -7.62 -8.98
C ALA A 78 7.73 -6.91 -7.60
N MET A 79 8.45 -7.46 -6.61
CA MET A 79 8.58 -6.88 -5.28
C MET A 79 9.95 -6.24 -5.10
N TYR A 80 9.99 -5.08 -4.45
CA TYR A 80 11.24 -4.51 -3.96
C TYR A 80 11.77 -5.36 -2.80
N SER A 81 13.02 -5.79 -2.90
CA SER A 81 13.72 -6.53 -1.85
C SER A 81 15.03 -5.86 -1.49
N LEU A 82 15.34 -5.85 -0.20
CA LEU A 82 16.60 -5.38 0.37
C LEU A 82 17.40 -6.62 0.75
N ALA A 83 18.43 -6.93 -0.06
CA ALA A 83 19.25 -8.13 0.10
C ALA A 83 20.22 -8.02 1.29
N ASP A 84 20.64 -6.80 1.66
CA ASP A 84 21.68 -6.54 2.67
C ASP A 84 21.17 -6.46 4.12
N ALA A 85 19.91 -6.81 4.37
CA ALA A 85 19.45 -6.99 5.74
C ALA A 85 20.17 -8.21 6.33
N GLU A 86 20.86 -8.02 7.48
CA GLU A 86 21.69 -8.99 8.24
C GLU A 86 21.57 -10.45 7.77
N GLU A 87 22.73 -11.06 7.47
CA GLU A 87 22.91 -12.46 7.04
C GLU A 87 21.67 -13.35 7.24
N GLY A 88 20.90 -13.52 6.15
CA GLY A 88 19.75 -14.43 6.10
C GLY A 88 18.37 -13.81 6.33
N ARG A 89 18.23 -12.48 6.45
CA ARG A 89 16.93 -11.82 6.68
C ARG A 89 16.57 -10.78 5.64
N ALA A 90 16.54 -11.16 4.36
CA ALA A 90 16.05 -10.28 3.29
C ALA A 90 14.69 -9.67 3.65
N LEU A 91 14.59 -8.34 3.54
CA LEU A 91 13.36 -7.59 3.77
C LEU A 91 12.72 -7.24 2.43
N CYS A 92 11.40 -7.19 2.38
CA CYS A 92 10.67 -6.79 1.18
C CYS A 92 9.66 -5.71 1.52
N LEU A 93 9.48 -4.75 0.61
CA LEU A 93 8.37 -3.82 0.69
C LEU A 93 7.07 -4.57 0.37
N LYS A 94 6.02 -4.29 1.14
CA LYS A 94 4.73 -4.96 0.93
C LYS A 94 4.08 -4.52 -0.40
N PRO A 95 3.73 -5.46 -1.28
CA PRO A 95 2.88 -5.17 -2.44
C PRO A 95 1.40 -5.12 -2.04
N MET A 96 1.03 -5.66 -0.87
CA MET A 96 -0.34 -5.73 -0.36
C MET A 96 -0.37 -5.96 1.16
N SER A 97 -1.51 -5.67 1.80
CA SER A 97 -1.65 -5.81 3.26
C SER A 97 -2.13 -7.18 3.74
N CYS A 98 -2.66 -8.05 2.87
CA CYS A 98 -3.35 -9.27 3.28
C CYS A 98 -2.53 -10.16 4.26
N PRO A 99 -1.25 -10.48 3.99
CA PRO A 99 -0.45 -11.28 4.93
C PRO A 99 -0.24 -10.61 6.28
N CYS A 100 -0.25 -9.27 6.32
CA CYS A 100 -0.07 -8.49 7.53
C CYS A 100 -1.36 -8.47 8.38
N HIS A 101 -2.53 -8.37 7.76
CA HIS A 101 -3.82 -8.47 8.47
C HIS A 101 -3.98 -9.84 9.12
N VAL A 102 -3.52 -10.91 8.46
CA VAL A 102 -3.48 -12.25 9.07
C VAL A 102 -2.56 -12.28 10.30
N GLN A 103 -1.41 -11.59 10.29
CA GLN A 103 -0.55 -11.51 11.47
C GLN A 103 -1.23 -10.82 12.65
N VAL A 104 -2.00 -9.75 12.39
CA VAL A 104 -2.78 -9.03 13.41
C VAL A 104 -3.89 -9.92 13.97
N PHE A 105 -4.61 -10.61 13.08
CA PHE A 105 -5.65 -11.55 13.48
C PHE A 105 -5.11 -12.66 14.40
N ASN A 106 -3.93 -13.21 14.08
CA ASN A 106 -3.29 -14.30 14.80
C ASN A 106 -2.70 -13.91 16.18
N GLN A 107 -2.62 -12.62 16.54
CA GLN A 107 -2.03 -12.21 17.83
C GLN A 107 -2.81 -12.67 19.07
N ARG A 108 -4.09 -13.06 18.92
CA ARG A 108 -4.87 -13.63 20.03
C ARG A 108 -5.87 -14.64 19.53
N VAL A 109 -6.18 -15.61 20.38
CA VAL A 109 -7.30 -16.53 20.18
C VAL A 109 -8.60 -15.71 20.18
N ARG A 110 -9.46 -15.94 19.18
CA ARG A 110 -10.75 -15.27 19.02
C ARG A 110 -11.89 -16.24 19.26
N SER A 111 -12.95 -15.78 19.92
CA SER A 111 -14.21 -16.53 20.03
C SER A 111 -15.04 -16.37 18.76
N TYR A 112 -15.85 -17.39 18.41
CA TYR A 112 -16.86 -17.29 17.35
C TYR A 112 -17.75 -16.04 17.49
N ARG A 113 -18.06 -15.63 18.72
CA ARG A 113 -18.90 -14.45 18.99
C ARG A 113 -18.27 -13.12 18.58
N GLU A 114 -16.95 -13.08 18.42
CA GLU A 114 -16.24 -11.88 17.96
C GLU A 114 -16.25 -11.72 16.43
N LEU A 115 -16.75 -12.73 15.71
CA LEU A 115 -16.87 -12.69 14.25
C LEU A 115 -18.20 -12.03 13.83
N PRO A 116 -18.20 -11.27 12.72
CA PRO A 116 -17.08 -11.05 11.80
C PRO A 116 -16.05 -10.02 12.31
N VAL A 117 -14.76 -10.35 12.15
CA VAL A 117 -13.67 -9.37 12.29
C VAL A 117 -13.43 -8.73 10.93
N ILE A 118 -13.58 -7.41 10.86
CA ILE A 118 -13.37 -6.65 9.62
C ILE A 118 -12.34 -5.57 9.89
N GLU A 119 -11.15 -5.76 9.33
CA GLU A 119 -10.02 -4.85 9.47
C GLU A 119 -9.77 -4.14 8.14
N VAL A 120 -9.32 -2.89 8.21
CA VAL A 120 -8.98 -2.10 7.03
C VAL A 120 -7.71 -1.33 7.26
N GLU A 121 -6.98 -1.07 6.18
CA GLU A 121 -5.78 -0.25 6.23
C GLU A 121 -5.73 0.63 4.99
N VAL A 122 -5.54 1.93 5.19
CA VAL A 122 -5.09 2.81 4.11
C VAL A 122 -3.58 2.61 3.95
N GLY A 123 -3.24 1.54 3.22
CA GLY A 123 -1.87 1.09 3.03
C GLY A 123 -1.15 1.89 1.96
N HIS A 124 0.14 2.12 2.18
CA HIS A 124 1.05 2.41 1.06
C HIS A 124 1.56 1.06 0.56
N PHE A 125 1.56 0.87 -0.75
CA PHE A 125 1.97 -0.37 -1.41
C PHE A 125 2.98 -0.02 -2.48
N CYS A 126 4.07 -0.79 -2.54
CA CYS A 126 5.10 -0.61 -3.55
C CYS A 126 5.25 -1.90 -4.34
N ALA A 127 5.17 -1.78 -5.66
CA ALA A 127 5.46 -2.86 -6.61
C ALA A 127 6.44 -2.34 -7.65
N LEU A 128 7.35 -3.18 -8.10
CA LEU A 128 8.22 -2.88 -9.22
C LEU A 128 7.36 -2.77 -10.48
N LEU A 129 7.33 -1.58 -11.06
CA LEU A 129 6.87 -1.42 -12.43
C LEU A 129 7.89 -2.10 -13.33
N ARG A 130 7.60 -3.32 -13.76
CA ARG A 130 8.26 -3.85 -14.95
C ARG A 130 7.77 -3.02 -16.11
N ALA A 131 8.68 -2.32 -16.79
CA ALA A 131 8.43 -2.02 -18.19
C ALA A 131 8.04 -3.36 -18.83
N MET A 132 6.85 -3.43 -19.42
CA MET A 132 6.60 -4.49 -20.39
C MET A 132 7.72 -4.35 -21.41
N GLU A 133 8.61 -5.33 -21.49
CA GLU A 133 9.51 -5.38 -22.63
C GLU A 133 8.64 -5.40 -23.89
N PRO A 134 8.97 -4.58 -24.90
CA PRO A 134 8.18 -4.47 -26.12
C PRO A 134 8.06 -5.80 -26.87
#